data_AF-A0A9P8W446-F1
#
_entry.id   AF-A0A9P8W446-F1
#
_cell.length_a   1.000
_cell.length_b   1.000
_cell.length_c   1.000
_cell.angle_alpha   90.00
_cell.angle_beta   90.00
_cell.angle_gamma   90.00
#
_symmetry.space_group_name_H-M   'P 1'
#
loop_
_entity.id
_entity.type
_entity.pdbx_description
1 polymer ?
#
loop_
_entity_poly.entity_id
_entity_poly.type
_entity_poly.pdbx_seq_one_letter_code
_entity_poly.pdbx_strand_id
1 'polypeptide(L)'
;SYLGSVFSPCPHQLCLIHRFQPTTIATITSHPPKVPTLLEYIHQTMDDCMEQCCGQLVFRCLLTSFVLFVDSQIVERRDTIIHVGRLAQTNLHVPECLCVFTNEDPGMTDDNIRITGEVLMVSYFFAAMGLFLVAPKKGTLWDVYALGLGIVNPACVGFVMWLYLLLSKRERLSRAMHGQKEPPPRKVNSSLEEIWSAPLLI
;
A
#
# COMPACT_ATOMS: atom_id res chain seq x y z
N SER A 1 -2.43 -13.39 -10.69
CA SER A 1 -3.90 -13.35 -10.84
C SER A 1 -4.54 -12.77 -9.59
N TYR A 2 -4.42 -11.47 -9.35
CA TYR A 2 -5.14 -10.74 -8.29
C TYR A 2 -5.31 -9.28 -8.74
N LEU A 3 -6.23 -9.06 -9.67
CA LEU A 3 -6.63 -7.74 -10.16
C LEU A 3 -8.17 -7.62 -10.10
N GLY A 4 -8.74 -8.03 -8.96
CA GLY A 4 -10.18 -8.01 -8.74
C GLY A 4 -10.49 -7.49 -7.36
N SER A 5 -10.62 -6.17 -7.20
CA SER A 5 -11.46 -5.52 -6.15
C SER A 5 -11.26 -4.00 -5.98
N VAL A 6 -10.51 -3.29 -6.84
CA VAL A 6 -10.41 -1.81 -6.75
C VAL A 6 -11.52 -1.09 -7.53
N PHE A 7 -12.75 -1.58 -7.43
CA PHE A 7 -13.95 -0.86 -7.86
C PHE A 7 -14.95 -0.85 -6.70
N SER A 8 -14.62 -0.07 -5.68
CA SER A 8 -15.65 0.44 -4.77
C SER A 8 -16.24 1.69 -5.44
N PRO A 9 -17.52 1.70 -5.83
CA PRO A 9 -18.15 2.90 -6.36
C PRO A 9 -18.16 3.98 -5.26
N CYS A 10 -17.49 5.10 -5.49
CA CYS A 10 -17.52 6.24 -4.59
C CYS A 10 -18.99 6.64 -4.30
N PRO A 11 -19.42 6.72 -3.03
CA PRO A 11 -20.79 7.09 -2.66
C PRO A 11 -21.16 8.55 -3.00
N HIS A 12 -20.23 9.35 -3.54
CA HIS A 12 -20.48 10.73 -3.96
C HIS A 12 -21.18 10.86 -5.32
N GLN A 13 -21.16 9.85 -6.20
CA GLN A 13 -21.92 9.95 -7.45
C GLN A 13 -23.44 9.74 -7.26
N LEU A 14 -23.88 9.03 -6.21
CA LEU A 14 -25.31 8.96 -5.88
C LEU A 14 -25.86 10.23 -5.22
N CYS A 15 -24.99 11.09 -4.67
CA CYS A 15 -25.43 12.32 -3.99
C CYS A 15 -25.80 13.45 -4.97
N LEU A 16 -25.24 13.44 -6.18
CA LEU A 16 -25.58 14.41 -7.23
C LEU A 16 -26.97 14.17 -7.83
N ILE A 17 -27.46 12.92 -7.83
CA ILE A 17 -28.82 12.61 -8.28
C ILE A 17 -29.85 12.99 -7.21
N HIS A 18 -29.50 12.91 -5.92
CA HIS A 18 -30.43 13.21 -4.82
C HIS A 18 -30.51 14.68 -4.40
N ARG A 19 -29.57 15.54 -4.83
CA ARG A 19 -29.65 17.00 -4.65
C ARG A 19 -30.42 17.74 -5.74
N PHE A 20 -30.95 17.04 -6.75
CA PHE A 20 -32.05 17.54 -7.55
C PHE A 20 -33.33 17.51 -6.70
N GLN A 21 -33.40 18.41 -5.72
CA GLN A 21 -34.61 18.62 -4.94
C GLN A 21 -35.69 19.16 -5.88
N PRO A 22 -36.88 18.53 -5.99
CA PRO A 22 -37.96 18.97 -6.87
C PRO A 22 -38.68 20.25 -6.38
N THR A 23 -38.15 20.94 -5.37
CA THR A 23 -38.69 22.19 -4.83
C THR A 23 -38.37 23.40 -5.71
N THR A 24 -37.36 23.34 -6.58
CA THR A 24 -37.06 24.43 -7.53
C THR A 24 -37.97 24.43 -8.77
N ILE A 25 -38.71 23.33 -9.01
CA ILE A 25 -39.65 23.26 -10.16
C ILE A 25 -40.94 24.04 -9.85
N ALA A 26 -41.29 24.23 -8.57
CA ALA A 26 -42.53 24.89 -8.17
C ALA A 26 -42.49 26.43 -8.25
N THR A 27 -41.32 27.05 -8.44
CA THR A 27 -41.17 28.53 -8.57
C THR A 27 -40.82 28.98 -9.99
N ILE A 28 -40.93 28.10 -11.00
CA ILE A 28 -40.67 28.41 -12.42
C ILE A 28 -41.98 28.55 -13.22
N THR A 29 -43.14 28.34 -12.60
CA THR A 29 -44.45 28.42 -13.29
C THR A 29 -45.05 29.82 -13.33
N SER A 30 -44.47 30.83 -12.66
CA SER A 30 -45.03 32.19 -12.64
C SER A 30 -44.26 33.22 -13.46
N HIS A 31 -43.02 32.95 -13.88
CA HIS A 31 -42.27 33.82 -14.80
C HIS A 31 -41.29 33.00 -15.64
N PRO A 32 -41.35 33.08 -16.99
CA PRO A 32 -40.36 32.42 -17.84
C PRO A 32 -38.98 33.03 -17.56
N PRO A 33 -37.99 32.26 -17.07
CA PRO A 33 -36.63 32.76 -16.97
C PRO A 33 -36.11 33.04 -18.38
N LYS A 34 -35.38 34.14 -18.54
CA LYS A 34 -34.71 34.46 -19.80
C LYS A 34 -33.75 33.31 -20.13
N VAL A 35 -34.06 32.58 -21.21
CA VAL A 35 -33.31 31.45 -21.79
C VAL A 35 -31.76 31.52 -21.70
N PRO A 36 -31.07 32.68 -21.80
CA PRO A 36 -29.61 32.73 -21.62
C PRO A 36 -29.07 32.18 -20.28
N THR A 37 -29.81 32.29 -19.17
CA THR A 37 -29.26 31.91 -17.84
C THR A 37 -29.14 30.40 -17.63
N LEU A 38 -29.92 29.59 -18.35
CA LEU A 38 -29.88 28.13 -18.20
C LEU A 38 -28.69 27.52 -18.97
N LEU A 39 -28.33 28.12 -20.11
CA LEU A 39 -27.17 27.70 -20.88
C LEU A 39 -25.86 28.05 -20.14
N GLU A 40 -25.77 29.24 -19.54
CA GLU A 40 -24.62 29.65 -18.71
C GLU A 40 -24.45 28.72 -17.49
N TYR A 41 -25.56 28.36 -16.82
CA TYR A 41 -25.52 27.44 -15.69
C TYR A 41 -25.05 26.03 -16.10
N ILE A 42 -25.52 25.51 -17.23
CA ILE A 42 -25.09 24.21 -17.75
C ILE A 42 -23.60 24.24 -18.10
N HIS A 43 -23.15 25.30 -18.79
CA HIS A 43 -21.73 25.43 -19.16
C HIS A 43 -20.83 25.45 -17.92
N GLN A 44 -21.19 26.25 -16.91
CA GLN A 44 -20.41 26.34 -15.68
C GLN A 44 -20.39 25.02 -14.89
N THR A 45 -21.52 24.30 -14.86
CA THR A 45 -21.58 22.98 -14.21
C THR A 45 -20.74 21.94 -14.96
N MET A 46 -20.68 22.02 -16.30
CA MET A 46 -19.86 21.12 -17.11
C MET A 46 -18.36 21.40 -16.94
N ASP A 47 -17.96 22.66 -16.87
CA ASP A 47 -16.56 23.05 -16.65
C ASP A 47 -16.05 22.54 -15.29
N ASP A 48 -16.82 22.72 -14.21
CA ASP A 48 -16.44 22.23 -12.87
C ASP A 48 -16.33 20.70 -12.83
N CYS A 49 -17.25 19.99 -13.49
CA CYS A 49 -17.22 18.52 -13.58
C CYS A 49 -16.02 18.01 -14.41
N MET A 50 -15.72 18.70 -15.51
CA MET A 50 -14.59 18.37 -16.37
C MET A 50 -13.27 18.59 -15.64
N GLU A 51 -13.12 19.68 -14.90
CA GLU A 51 -11.93 19.95 -14.11
C GLU A 51 -11.69 18.86 -13.04
N GLN A 52 -12.74 18.48 -12.31
CA GLN A 52 -12.65 17.40 -11.32
C GLN A 52 -12.32 16.04 -11.95
N CYS A 53 -12.96 15.70 -13.08
CA CYS A 53 -12.69 14.45 -13.79
C CYS A 53 -11.25 14.41 -14.34
N CYS A 54 -10.80 15.49 -14.97
CA CYS A 54 -9.44 15.60 -15.50
C CYS A 54 -8.41 15.51 -14.38
N GLY A 55 -8.63 16.21 -13.26
CA GLY A 55 -7.75 16.14 -12.10
C GLY A 55 -7.64 14.72 -11.54
N GLN A 56 -8.75 14.01 -11.39
CA GLN A 56 -8.74 12.62 -10.91
C GLN A 56 -8.04 11.66 -11.89
N LEU A 57 -8.29 11.81 -13.19
CA LEU A 57 -7.66 10.98 -14.21
C LEU A 57 -6.15 11.16 -14.22
N VAL A 58 -5.68 12.42 -14.29
CA VAL A 58 -4.26 12.76 -14.29
C VAL A 58 -3.59 12.26 -13.01
N PHE A 59 -4.22 12.47 -11.85
CA PHE A 59 -3.71 11.99 -10.57
C PHE A 59 -3.56 10.46 -10.54
N ARG A 60 -4.57 9.73 -11.01
CA ARG A 60 -4.53 8.26 -11.07
C ARG A 60 -3.46 7.76 -12.04
N CYS A 61 -3.30 8.39 -13.20
CA CYS A 61 -2.25 8.07 -14.16
C CYS A 61 -0.87 8.29 -13.55
N LEU A 62 -0.63 9.44 -12.94
CA LEU A 62 0.64 9.76 -12.28
C LEU A 62 0.96 8.79 -11.14
N LEU A 63 -0.04 8.48 -10.29
CA LEU A 63 0.12 7.53 -9.21
C LEU A 63 0.47 6.13 -9.73
N THR A 64 -0.22 5.67 -10.78
CA THR A 64 0.04 4.36 -11.38
C THR A 64 1.42 4.31 -12.02
N SER A 65 1.80 5.32 -12.79
CA SER A 65 3.15 5.42 -13.38
C SER A 65 4.23 5.48 -12.31
N PHE A 66 3.99 6.17 -11.20
CA PHE A 66 4.91 6.23 -10.07
C PHE A 66 5.07 4.86 -9.40
N VAL A 67 3.98 4.14 -9.14
CA VAL A 67 4.03 2.78 -8.57
C VAL A 67 4.81 1.83 -9.47
N LEU A 68 4.57 1.87 -10.79
CA LEU A 68 5.28 1.03 -11.76
C LEU A 68 6.79 1.38 -11.83
N PHE A 69 7.12 2.66 -11.78
CA PHE A 69 8.51 3.12 -11.74
C PHE A 69 9.23 2.64 -10.47
N VAL A 70 8.54 2.71 -9.33
CA VAL A 70 9.05 2.25 -8.04
C VAL A 70 9.28 0.75 -8.03
N ASP A 71 8.35 -0.04 -8.55
CA ASP A 71 8.51 -1.50 -8.68
C ASP A 71 9.79 -1.85 -9.47
N SER A 72 10.04 -1.13 -10.57
CA SER A 72 11.25 -1.30 -11.37
C SER A 72 12.54 -0.95 -10.59
N GLN A 73 12.50 0.11 -9.78
CA GLN A 73 13.69 0.57 -9.03
C GLN A 73 13.98 -0.27 -7.78
N ILE A 74 12.95 -0.81 -7.12
CA ILE A 74 13.10 -1.63 -5.92
C ILE A 74 13.80 -2.94 -6.26
N VAL A 75 13.43 -3.57 -7.38
CA VAL A 75 14.02 -4.85 -7.81
C VAL A 75 15.53 -4.70 -8.09
N GLU A 76 15.95 -3.58 -8.69
CA GLU A 76 17.34 -3.35 -9.04
C GLU A 76 18.23 -2.98 -7.84
N ARG A 77 17.68 -2.33 -6.80
CA ARG A 77 18.47 -1.77 -5.67
C ARG A 77 18.40 -2.57 -4.37
N ARG A 78 17.84 -3.78 -4.40
CA ARG A 78 17.63 -4.64 -3.22
C ARG A 78 18.85 -4.73 -2.31
N ASP A 79 20.03 -5.01 -2.87
CA ASP A 79 21.24 -5.19 -2.07
C ASP A 79 21.71 -3.90 -1.38
N THR A 80 21.51 -2.76 -2.03
CA THR A 80 21.82 -1.45 -1.46
C THR A 80 20.88 -1.13 -0.30
N ILE A 81 19.59 -1.43 -0.43
CA ILE A 81 18.60 -1.22 0.63
C ILE A 81 18.93 -2.10 1.85
N ILE A 82 19.29 -3.36 1.62
CA ILE A 82 19.72 -4.27 2.69
C ILE A 82 20.99 -3.75 3.37
N HIS A 83 21.98 -3.29 2.60
CA HIS A 83 23.22 -2.75 3.14
C HIS A 83 22.99 -1.49 3.99
N VAL A 84 22.20 -0.54 3.49
CA VAL A 84 21.83 0.67 4.23
C VAL A 84 21.00 0.33 5.47
N GLY A 85 20.07 -0.62 5.37
CA GLY A 85 19.28 -1.09 6.50
C GLY A 85 20.14 -1.69 7.62
N ARG A 86 21.15 -2.49 7.26
CA ARG A 86 22.15 -3.02 8.21
C ARG A 86 22.98 -1.89 8.83
N LEU A 87 23.46 -0.95 8.03
CA LEU A 87 24.22 0.19 8.53
C LEU A 87 23.40 1.01 9.53
N ALA A 88 22.12 1.25 9.23
CA ALA A 88 21.21 1.94 10.13
C ALA A 88 20.98 1.16 11.44
N GLN A 89 20.79 -0.16 11.37
CA GLN A 89 20.62 -1.02 12.55
C GLN A 89 21.87 -1.05 13.43
N THR A 90 23.06 -1.11 12.82
CA THR A 90 24.34 -1.02 13.52
C THR A 90 24.50 0.34 14.21
N ASN A 91 24.22 1.43 13.49
CA ASN A 91 24.32 2.78 14.05
C ASN A 91 23.33 3.01 15.21
N LEU A 92 22.14 2.42 15.14
CA LEU A 92 21.10 2.52 16.17
C LEU A 92 21.26 1.51 17.32
N HIS A 93 22.26 0.62 17.27
CA HIS A 93 22.47 -0.45 18.26
C HIS A 93 21.18 -1.26 18.56
N VAL A 94 20.43 -1.58 17.50
CA VAL A 94 19.14 -2.26 17.62
C VAL A 94 19.38 -3.67 18.17
N PRO A 95 18.68 -4.10 19.25
CA PRO A 95 18.84 -5.43 19.80
C PRO A 95 18.44 -6.51 18.77
N GLU A 96 19.06 -7.68 18.87
CA GLU A 96 18.93 -8.76 17.88
C GLU A 96 17.47 -9.21 17.64
N CYS A 97 16.62 -9.13 18.67
CA CYS A 97 15.19 -9.43 18.58
C CYS A 97 14.35 -8.42 17.78
N LEU A 98 14.92 -7.24 17.48
CA LEU A 98 14.35 -6.17 16.64
C LEU A 98 15.13 -5.99 15.33
N CYS A 99 16.10 -6.86 15.05
CA CYS A 99 16.89 -6.77 13.84
C CYS A 99 16.12 -7.42 12.68
N VAL A 100 15.62 -6.60 11.77
CA VAL A 100 14.92 -7.04 10.55
C VAL A 100 15.88 -7.69 9.55
N PHE A 101 17.12 -7.20 9.45
CA PHE A 101 18.12 -7.67 8.48
C PHE A 101 19.20 -8.49 9.19
N THR A 102 19.07 -9.82 9.19
CA THR A 102 20.09 -10.74 9.71
C THR A 102 20.89 -11.39 8.58
N ASN A 103 22.12 -11.83 8.87
CA ASN A 103 22.99 -12.51 7.90
C ASN A 103 22.60 -13.97 7.66
N GLU A 104 21.82 -14.57 8.56
CA GLU A 104 21.65 -16.03 8.65
C GLU A 104 20.19 -16.52 8.51
N ASP A 105 19.21 -15.64 8.26
CA ASP A 105 17.79 -16.01 8.23
C ASP A 105 17.21 -16.19 6.82
N PRO A 106 16.11 -16.99 6.67
CA PRO A 106 15.40 -17.15 5.41
C PRO A 106 15.02 -15.77 4.88
N GLY A 107 15.63 -15.43 3.75
CA GLY A 107 15.61 -14.09 3.16
C GLY A 107 14.23 -13.46 3.23
N MET A 108 14.20 -12.18 3.62
CA MET A 108 12.98 -11.39 3.56
C MET A 108 12.34 -11.58 2.18
N THR A 109 11.16 -12.18 2.14
CA THR A 109 10.48 -12.51 0.88
C THR A 109 10.31 -11.24 0.06
N ASP A 110 10.63 -11.32 -1.23
CA ASP A 110 10.60 -10.15 -2.11
C ASP A 110 9.23 -9.46 -2.12
N ASP A 111 8.14 -10.22 -1.94
CA ASP A 111 6.79 -9.70 -1.76
C ASP A 111 6.66 -8.73 -0.56
N ASN A 112 7.27 -9.07 0.58
CA ASN A 112 7.21 -8.22 1.77
C ASN A 112 8.01 -6.92 1.56
N ILE A 113 9.14 -7.01 0.86
CA ILE A 113 9.96 -5.85 0.50
C ILE A 113 9.17 -4.93 -0.43
N ARG A 114 8.54 -5.53 -1.45
CA ARG A 114 7.74 -4.83 -2.45
C ARG A 114 6.55 -4.13 -1.80
N ILE A 115 5.74 -4.84 -1.00
CA ILE A 115 4.58 -4.25 -0.30
C ILE A 115 5.03 -3.10 0.61
N THR A 116 6.10 -3.30 1.38
CA THR A 116 6.62 -2.26 2.28
C THR A 116 7.08 -1.02 1.50
N GLY A 117 7.80 -1.23 0.39
CA GLY A 117 8.26 -0.16 -0.48
C GLY A 117 7.11 0.59 -1.14
N GLU A 118 6.12 -0.12 -1.69
CA GLU A 118 4.92 0.47 -2.28
C GLU A 118 4.16 1.35 -1.27
N VAL A 119 3.91 0.85 -0.04
CA VAL A 119 3.18 1.59 1.00
C VAL A 119 3.95 2.81 1.48
N LEU A 120 5.26 2.69 1.72
CA LEU A 120 6.12 3.82 2.10
C LEU A 120 6.12 4.90 1.02
N MET A 121 6.30 4.51 -0.24
CA MET A 121 6.38 5.44 -1.36
C MET A 121 5.06 6.17 -1.58
N VAL A 122 3.92 5.47 -1.50
CA VAL A 122 2.59 6.09 -1.53
C VAL A 122 2.45 7.10 -0.39
N SER A 123 2.88 6.77 0.82
CA SER A 123 2.86 7.69 1.95
C SER A 123 3.74 8.93 1.72
N TYR A 124 4.95 8.77 1.19
CA TYR A 124 5.84 9.89 0.85
C TYR A 124 5.27 10.75 -0.28
N PHE A 125 4.61 10.15 -1.26
CA PHE A 125 3.94 10.88 -2.33
C PHE A 125 2.80 11.76 -1.79
N PHE A 126 1.96 11.22 -0.90
CA PHE A 126 0.92 12.01 -0.23
C PHE A 126 1.52 13.11 0.67
N ALA A 127 2.62 12.82 1.36
CA ALA A 127 3.33 13.81 2.17
C ALA A 127 3.87 14.97 1.32
N ALA A 128 4.50 14.65 0.18
CA ALA A 128 5.02 15.64 -0.76
C ALA A 128 3.91 16.47 -1.39
N MET A 129 2.80 15.83 -1.79
CA MET A 129 1.63 16.53 -2.32
C MET A 129 1.00 17.44 -1.26
N GLY A 130 0.85 16.96 -0.02
CA GLY A 130 0.36 17.77 1.09
C GLY A 130 1.24 18.99 1.35
N LEU A 131 2.56 18.82 1.36
CA LEU A 131 3.51 19.91 1.53
C LEU A 131 3.44 20.92 0.36
N PHE A 132 3.34 20.43 -0.88
CA PHE A 132 3.22 21.27 -2.07
C PHE A 132 1.91 22.07 -2.11
N LEU A 133 0.81 21.52 -1.62
CA LEU A 133 -0.48 22.22 -1.56
C LEU A 133 -0.56 23.24 -0.42
N VAL A 134 0.15 22.99 0.69
CA VAL A 134 0.14 23.88 1.87
C VAL A 134 1.19 25.00 1.75
N ALA A 135 2.35 24.75 1.15
CA ALA A 135 3.45 25.71 1.02
C ALA A 135 3.08 27.06 0.34
N PRO A 136 2.23 27.12 -0.71
CA PRO A 136 1.90 28.38 -1.38
C PRO A 136 0.99 29.28 -0.54
N LYS A 137 0.27 28.73 0.45
CA LYS A 137 -0.71 29.46 1.27
C LYS A 137 -0.07 30.24 2.41
N LYS A 138 1.07 30.94 2.21
CA LYS A 138 1.76 31.80 3.21
C LYS A 138 1.87 31.18 4.62
N GLY A 139 1.80 29.86 4.71
CA GLY A 139 1.69 29.14 5.96
C GLY A 139 3.07 28.94 6.52
N THR A 140 3.26 29.38 7.76
CA THR A 140 4.42 29.02 8.57
C THR A 140 4.62 27.51 8.48
N LEU A 141 5.86 27.03 8.32
CA LEU A 141 6.18 25.58 8.30
C LEU A 141 5.67 24.81 9.53
N TRP A 142 5.29 25.54 10.57
CA TRP A 142 4.67 25.07 11.81
C TRP A 142 3.16 24.83 11.70
N ASP A 143 2.55 25.00 10.52
CA ASP A 143 1.15 24.63 10.33
C ASP A 143 0.97 23.13 10.63
N VAL A 144 -0.04 22.84 11.46
CA VAL A 144 -0.36 21.49 11.95
C VAL A 144 -0.59 20.53 10.77
N TYR A 145 -1.19 21.04 9.69
CA TYR A 145 -1.42 20.25 8.47
C TYR A 145 -0.13 19.95 7.71
N ALA A 146 0.79 20.91 7.62
CA ALA A 146 2.09 20.71 6.98
C ALA A 146 2.95 19.70 7.75
N LEU A 147 3.01 19.84 9.09
CA LEU A 147 3.74 18.92 9.96
C LEU A 147 3.11 17.52 9.97
N GLY A 148 1.78 17.47 10.08
CA GLY A 148 1.01 16.22 10.12
C GLY A 148 1.17 15.40 8.85
N LEU A 149 0.88 16.00 7.69
CA LEU A 149 0.95 15.31 6.40
C LEU A 149 2.40 15.11 5.94
N GLY A 150 3.28 16.08 6.18
CA GLY A 150 4.65 16.07 5.67
C GLY A 150 5.61 15.20 6.48
N ILE A 151 5.50 15.20 7.80
CA ILE A 151 6.49 14.57 8.70
C ILE A 151 5.88 13.41 9.48
N VAL A 152 4.76 13.66 10.17
CA VAL A 152 4.17 12.66 11.08
C VAL A 152 3.65 11.45 10.30
N ASN A 153 2.96 11.68 9.17
CA ASN A 153 2.42 10.60 8.34
C ASN A 153 3.50 9.61 7.85
N PRO A 154 4.56 10.03 7.12
CA PRO A 154 5.59 9.09 6.68
C PRO A 154 6.35 8.44 7.84
N ALA A 155 6.55 9.13 8.96
CA ALA A 155 7.16 8.55 10.16
C ALA A 155 6.29 7.43 10.75
N CYS A 156 4.98 7.65 10.89
CA CYS A 156 4.03 6.65 11.38
C CYS A 156 3.94 5.45 10.44
N VAL A 157 3.82 5.69 9.12
CA VAL A 157 3.77 4.61 8.13
C VAL A 157 5.07 3.81 8.15
N GLY A 158 6.23 4.48 8.21
CA GLY A 158 7.52 3.81 8.33
C GLY A 158 7.63 2.95 9.59
N PHE A 159 7.15 3.44 10.72
CA PHE A 159 7.11 2.66 11.97
C PHE A 159 6.18 1.44 11.86
N VAL A 160 4.98 1.59 11.30
CA VAL A 160 4.05 0.47 11.10
C VAL A 160 4.64 -0.57 10.15
N MET A 161 5.26 -0.14 9.05
CA MET A 161 5.93 -1.06 8.12
C MET A 161 7.11 -1.77 8.77
N TRP A 162 7.88 -1.08 9.60
CA TRP A 162 8.94 -1.70 10.39
C TRP A 162 8.40 -2.80 11.31
N LEU A 163 7.31 -2.53 12.03
CA LEU A 163 6.64 -3.53 12.87
C LEU A 163 6.10 -4.70 12.04
N TYR A 164 5.53 -4.43 10.87
CA TYR A 164 5.05 -5.47 9.95
C TYR A 164 6.17 -6.43 9.52
N LEU A 165 7.33 -5.88 9.17
CA LEU A 165 8.51 -6.68 8.82
C LEU A 165 9.02 -7.50 10.02
N LEU A 166 9.00 -6.92 11.23
CA LEU A 166 9.35 -7.63 12.47
C LEU A 166 8.42 -8.80 12.77
N LEU A 167 7.12 -8.59 12.65
CA LEU A 167 6.12 -9.65 12.86
C LEU A 167 6.27 -10.76 11.82
N SER A 168 6.42 -10.38 10.55
CA SER A 168 6.66 -11.33 9.44
C SER A 168 7.91 -12.16 9.69
N LYS A 169 8.99 -11.57 10.21
CA LYS A 169 10.20 -12.30 10.61
C LYS A 169 9.92 -13.28 11.74
N ARG A 170 9.25 -12.85 12.81
CA ARG A 170 8.92 -13.71 13.96
C ARG A 170 8.05 -14.90 13.58
N GLU A 171 7.08 -14.70 12.70
CA GLU A 171 6.27 -15.78 12.17
C GLU A 171 7.10 -16.81 11.40
N ARG A 172 8.03 -16.36 10.55
CA ARG A 172 8.94 -17.27 9.82
C ARG A 172 9.81 -18.10 10.76
N LEU A 173 10.40 -17.46 11.77
CA LEU A 173 11.20 -18.14 12.79
C LEU A 173 10.37 -19.17 13.57
N SER A 174 9.14 -18.81 13.94
CA SER A 174 8.22 -19.74 14.60
C SER A 174 7.92 -20.95 13.71
N ARG A 175 7.65 -20.75 12.42
CA ARG A 175 7.43 -21.86 11.45
C ARG A 175 8.67 -22.73 11.27
N ALA A 176 9.87 -22.14 11.20
CA ALA A 176 11.12 -22.90 11.10
C ALA A 176 11.34 -23.81 12.32
N MET A 177 11.09 -23.31 13.53
CA MET A 177 11.17 -24.11 14.77
C MET A 177 10.15 -25.25 14.83
N HIS A 178 8.94 -25.06 14.27
CA HIS A 178 7.91 -26.11 14.24
C HIS A 178 8.15 -27.13 13.12
N GLY A 179 8.64 -26.71 11.95
CA GLY A 179 8.96 -27.60 10.83
C GLY A 179 10.13 -28.56 11.12
N GLN A 180 11.01 -28.21 12.05
CA GLN A 180 12.12 -29.07 12.48
C GLN A 180 11.70 -30.16 13.50
N LYS A 181 10.46 -30.13 13.97
CA LYS A 181 9.93 -31.07 14.97
C LYS A 181 9.34 -32.34 14.38
N GLU A 182 9.23 -32.48 13.06
CA GLU A 182 8.98 -33.79 12.47
C GLU A 182 10.24 -34.64 12.64
N PRO A 183 10.20 -35.73 13.43
CA PRO A 183 11.32 -36.65 13.48
C PRO A 183 11.58 -37.14 12.06
N PRO A 184 12.86 -37.28 11.63
CA PRO A 184 13.15 -37.83 10.31
C PRO A 184 12.34 -39.12 10.15
N PRO A 185 11.71 -39.36 8.99
CA PRO A 185 10.94 -40.58 8.77
C PRO A 185 11.85 -41.72 9.20
N ARG A 186 11.43 -42.42 10.27
CA ARG A 186 12.17 -43.56 10.80
C ARG A 186 12.41 -44.42 9.58
N LYS A 187 13.66 -44.50 9.11
CA LYS A 187 14.04 -45.41 8.03
C LYS A 187 13.61 -46.77 8.55
N VAL A 188 12.44 -47.22 8.09
CA VAL A 188 11.97 -48.57 8.34
C VAL A 188 13.02 -49.39 7.63
N ASN A 189 13.93 -49.97 8.41
CA ASN A 189 15.06 -50.71 7.89
C ASN A 189 14.50 -51.72 6.89
N SER A 190 14.81 -51.53 5.61
CA SER A 190 14.50 -52.46 4.52
C SER A 190 15.06 -53.87 4.79
N SER A 191 15.95 -54.01 5.77
CA SER A 191 16.40 -55.29 6.32
C SER A 191 15.30 -56.14 6.97
N LEU A 192 14.17 -55.56 7.37
CA LEU A 192 13.02 -56.34 7.89
C LEU A 192 12.17 -56.94 6.77
N GLU A 193 12.18 -56.37 5.56
CA GLU A 193 11.52 -56.98 4.40
C GLU A 193 12.34 -58.12 3.78
N GLU A 194 13.66 -58.14 3.96
CA GLU A 194 14.49 -59.29 3.59
C GLU A 194 14.23 -60.53 4.48
N ILE A 195 13.82 -60.35 5.74
CA ILE A 195 13.57 -61.46 6.66
C ILE A 195 12.24 -62.18 6.34
N TRP A 196 11.24 -61.47 5.80
CA TRP A 196 9.95 -62.05 5.43
C TRP A 196 9.89 -62.61 4.00
N SER A 197 10.92 -62.36 3.20
CA SER A 197 11.00 -62.81 1.80
C SER A 197 11.70 -64.16 1.61
N ALA A 198 12.14 -64.82 2.69
CA ALA A 198 12.73 -66.15 2.60
C ALA A 198 11.63 -67.22 2.39
N PRO A 199 11.56 -67.91 1.24
CA PRO A 199 10.61 -68.98 1.03
C PRO A 199 10.94 -70.15 1.97
N LEU A 200 9.96 -70.54 2.78
CA LEU A 200 9.91 -71.81 3.49
C LEU A 200 9.94 -72.95 2.45
N LEU A 201 11.14 -73.43 2.13
CA LEU A 201 11.33 -74.73 1.49
C LEU A 201 11.01 -75.82 2.53
N ILE A 202 9.80 -76.38 2.42
CA ILE A 202 9.42 -77.68 2.98
C ILE A 202 9.10 -78.58 1.80
#